data_AF-A0A081K8H5-F1
#
_entry.id   AF-A0A081K8H5-F1
#
_cell.length_a   1.000
_cell.length_b   1.000
_cell.length_c   1.000
_cell.angle_alpha   90.00
_cell.angle_beta   90.00
_cell.angle_gamma   90.00
#
_symmetry.space_group_name_H-M   'P 1'
#
loop_
_entity.id
_entity.type
_entity.pdbx_description
1 polymer ?
#
loop_
_entity_poly.entity_id
_entity_poly.type
_entity_poly.pdbx_seq_one_letter_code
_entity_poly.pdbx_strand_id
1 'polypeptide(L)'
;MLLWVIASLPVKAMYSGELNSSGCTFLDMQSFYLKELGINPDVRIEYLYLRMPEPNMLGYTLPLKNGNYRIVLSNGLEPSEVRITMAHELVHVRQLENKQIKITEFQKHYMERSFEDEAFRLSIPLAIKFYTKHFCQKPTTEAS
;
A
#
# COMPACT_ATOMS: atom_id res chain seq x y z
N MET A 1 -27.72 17.41 -13.28
CA MET A 1 -26.79 16.46 -13.93
C MET A 1 -25.38 17.04 -13.82
N LEU A 2 -24.62 16.69 -12.77
CA LEU A 2 -23.22 17.12 -12.65
C LEU A 2 -22.32 16.02 -13.22
N LEU A 3 -21.67 16.31 -14.35
CA LEU A 3 -20.59 15.50 -14.90
C LEU A 3 -19.36 15.64 -14.00
N TRP A 4 -18.98 14.54 -13.34
CA TRP A 4 -17.66 14.41 -12.72
C TRP A 4 -16.66 14.02 -13.81
N VAL A 5 -15.91 15.00 -14.31
CA VAL A 5 -14.68 14.75 -15.06
C VAL A 5 -13.62 14.38 -14.03
N ILE A 6 -13.39 13.07 -13.84
CA ILE A 6 -12.23 12.60 -13.09
C ILE A 6 -11.04 12.72 -14.04
N ALA A 7 -10.39 13.88 -14.03
CA ALA A 7 -9.07 14.01 -14.61
C ALA A 7 -8.16 13.02 -13.89
N SER A 8 -7.61 12.06 -14.64
CA SER A 8 -6.53 11.19 -14.17
C SER A 8 -5.32 12.09 -13.89
N LEU A 9 -5.19 12.52 -12.64
CA LEU A 9 -4.07 13.33 -12.20
C LEU A 9 -2.78 12.49 -12.35
N PRO A 10 -1.70 13.07 -12.89
CA PRO A 10 -0.43 12.39 -12.98
C PRO A 10 0.05 12.01 -11.57
N VAL A 11 0.45 10.75 -11.41
CA VAL A 11 1.01 10.19 -10.17
C VAL A 11 2.30 10.95 -9.84
N LYS A 12 2.18 12.05 -9.09
CA LYS A 12 3.32 12.75 -8.52
C LYS A 12 3.96 11.80 -7.52
N ALA A 13 5.25 11.52 -7.65
CA ALA A 13 5.95 10.51 -6.87
C ALA A 13 5.58 10.63 -5.38
N MET A 14 4.91 9.58 -4.93
CA MET A 14 4.14 9.43 -3.70
C MET A 14 4.96 9.43 -2.41
N TYR A 15 6.23 9.11 -2.51
CA TYR A 15 7.29 9.40 -1.56
C TYR A 15 8.54 9.41 -2.44
N SER A 16 9.30 10.51 -2.44
CA SER A 16 10.41 10.70 -3.39
C SER A 16 11.77 10.28 -2.86
N GLY A 17 11.84 9.77 -1.62
CA GLY A 17 13.08 9.30 -1.01
C GLY A 17 13.34 7.82 -1.26
N GLU A 18 14.52 7.37 -0.83
CA GLU A 18 14.88 5.95 -0.84
C GLU A 18 14.17 5.21 0.31
N LEU A 19 13.55 4.08 -0.01
CA LEU A 19 12.83 3.26 0.96
C LEU A 19 13.66 2.07 1.47
N ASN A 20 14.86 1.85 0.96
CA ASN A 20 15.85 0.95 1.53
C ASN A 20 17.28 1.35 1.10
N SER A 21 18.29 0.65 1.62
CA SER A 21 19.71 0.93 1.33
C SER A 21 20.12 0.68 -0.14
N SER A 22 19.28 0.01 -0.93
CA SER A 22 19.53 -0.20 -2.37
C SER A 22 19.03 0.96 -3.22
N GLY A 23 18.39 1.98 -2.62
CA GLY A 23 17.83 3.12 -3.32
C GLY A 23 16.45 2.86 -3.93
N CYS A 24 15.68 1.94 -3.36
CA CYS A 24 14.40 1.53 -3.94
C CYS A 24 13.32 2.58 -3.75
N THR A 25 12.49 2.73 -4.77
CA THR A 25 11.41 3.71 -4.84
C THR A 25 10.11 3.13 -4.29
N PHE A 26 9.08 3.98 -4.20
CA PHE A 26 7.73 3.57 -3.82
C PHE A 26 7.17 2.47 -4.73
N LEU A 27 7.42 2.58 -6.05
CA LEU A 27 6.93 1.60 -7.03
C LEU A 27 7.66 0.26 -6.91
N ASP A 28 8.97 0.27 -6.63
CA ASP A 28 9.73 -0.97 -6.38
C ASP A 28 9.17 -1.71 -5.16
N MET A 29 8.89 -0.97 -4.09
CA MET A 29 8.25 -1.50 -2.89
C MET A 29 6.86 -2.08 -3.17
N GLN A 30 6.05 -1.37 -3.97
CA GLN A 30 4.75 -1.86 -4.40
C GLN A 30 4.87 -3.19 -5.15
N SER A 31 5.71 -3.23 -6.19
CA SER A 31 5.91 -4.43 -6.99
C SER A 31 6.43 -5.60 -6.15
N PHE A 32 7.34 -5.33 -5.21
CA PHE A 32 7.82 -6.34 -4.26
C PHE A 32 6.69 -6.90 -3.40
N TYR A 33 5.89 -6.04 -2.75
CA TYR A 33 4.81 -6.49 -1.87
C TYR A 33 3.69 -7.22 -2.63
N LEU A 34 3.29 -6.73 -3.81
CA LEU A 34 2.29 -7.39 -4.64
C LEU A 34 2.72 -8.82 -4.99
N LYS A 35 3.99 -8.99 -5.39
CA LYS A 35 4.57 -10.29 -5.70
C LYS A 35 4.60 -11.21 -4.47
N GLU A 36 5.07 -10.70 -3.33
CA GLU A 36 5.20 -11.48 -2.09
C GLU A 36 3.85 -11.90 -1.51
N LEU A 37 2.82 -11.08 -1.69
CA LEU A 37 1.46 -11.36 -1.23
C LEU A 37 0.64 -12.18 -2.24
N GLY A 38 1.15 -12.40 -3.46
CA GLY A 38 0.43 -13.10 -4.52
C GLY A 38 -0.80 -12.35 -5.02
N ILE A 39 -0.79 -11.00 -4.97
CA ILE A 39 -1.87 -10.17 -5.50
C ILE A 39 -1.75 -10.15 -7.03
N ASN A 40 -2.89 -10.30 -7.72
CA ASN A 40 -2.92 -10.33 -9.18
C ASN A 40 -2.33 -9.01 -9.75
N PRO A 41 -1.36 -9.07 -10.69
CA PRO A 41 -0.76 -7.87 -11.29
C PRO A 41 -1.74 -6.99 -12.06
N ASP A 42 -2.90 -7.51 -12.47
CA ASP A 42 -3.94 -6.74 -13.17
C ASP A 42 -4.75 -5.85 -12.22
N VAL A 43 -4.69 -6.10 -10.90
CA VAL A 43 -5.35 -5.27 -9.89
C VAL A 43 -4.67 -3.92 -9.83
N ARG A 44 -5.43 -2.85 -10.12
CA ARG A 44 -4.92 -1.48 -9.99
C ARG A 44 -5.10 -1.01 -8.56
N ILE A 45 -4.04 -0.39 -8.05
CA ILE A 45 -4.06 0.24 -6.74
C ILE A 45 -3.78 1.71 -6.94
N GLU A 46 -4.80 2.51 -6.67
CA GLU A 46 -4.65 3.94 -6.52
C GLU A 46 -4.13 4.23 -5.12
N TYR A 47 -3.33 5.27 -4.99
CA TYR A 47 -2.89 5.68 -3.68
C TYR A 47 -3.00 7.17 -3.48
N LEU A 48 -3.30 7.56 -2.24
CA LEU A 48 -3.41 8.94 -1.81
C LEU A 48 -2.65 9.16 -0.51
N TYR A 49 -2.11 10.36 -0.33
CA TYR A 49 -1.54 10.81 0.94
C TYR A 49 -2.41 11.93 1.49
N LEU A 50 -2.97 11.72 2.68
CA LEU A 50 -3.89 12.65 3.31
C LEU A 50 -3.56 12.83 4.79
N ARG A 51 -3.93 13.98 5.36
CA ARG A 51 -3.98 14.13 6.81
C ARG A 51 -5.13 13.28 7.34
N MET A 52 -4.82 12.37 8.26
CA MET A 52 -5.83 11.48 8.81
C MET A 52 -6.73 12.20 9.83
N PRO A 53 -8.03 11.85 9.89
CA PRO A 53 -8.96 12.43 10.86
C PRO A 53 -8.62 11.99 12.29
N GLU A 54 -8.09 10.79 12.45
CA GLU A 54 -7.68 10.21 13.72
C GLU A 54 -6.16 10.17 13.83
N PRO A 55 -5.55 10.61 14.95
CA PRO A 55 -4.09 10.66 15.10
C PRO A 55 -3.39 9.31 14.97
N ASN A 56 -4.07 8.22 15.33
CA ASN A 56 -3.49 6.87 15.36
C ASN A 56 -3.72 6.09 14.06
N MET A 57 -4.47 6.66 13.11
CA MET A 57 -4.70 6.03 11.81
C MET A 57 -3.53 6.40 10.90
N LEU A 58 -2.74 5.41 10.49
CA LEU A 58 -1.60 5.61 9.59
C LEU A 58 -1.95 5.34 8.12
N GLY A 59 -3.00 4.57 7.87
CA GLY A 59 -3.52 4.30 6.55
C GLY A 59 -4.85 3.56 6.59
N TYR A 60 -5.45 3.40 5.41
CA TYR A 60 -6.62 2.54 5.22
C TYR A 60 -6.77 2.13 3.75
N THR A 61 -7.47 1.02 3.53
CA THR A 61 -7.79 0.47 2.22
C THR A 61 -9.28 0.59 1.92
N LEU A 62 -9.62 1.04 0.70
CA LEU A 62 -10.98 1.10 0.18
C LEU A 62 -11.11 0.29 -1.11
N PRO A 63 -12.07 -0.65 -1.21
CA PRO A 63 -12.42 -1.27 -2.48
C PRO A 63 -13.14 -0.27 -3.39
N LEU A 64 -12.80 -0.28 -4.68
CA LEU A 64 -13.45 0.49 -5.74
C LEU A 64 -14.42 -0.39 -6.53
N LYS A 65 -15.39 0.22 -7.23
CA LYS A 65 -16.49 -0.50 -7.91
C LYS A 65 -16.05 -1.45 -9.03
N ASN A 66 -14.82 -1.31 -9.53
CA ASN A 66 -14.27 -2.03 -10.68
C ASN A 66 -13.26 -3.13 -10.29
N GLY A 67 -13.27 -3.59 -9.03
CA GLY A 67 -12.32 -4.59 -8.54
C GLY A 67 -10.91 -4.04 -8.31
N ASN A 68 -10.74 -2.72 -8.36
CA ASN A 68 -9.52 -2.03 -8.00
C ASN A 68 -9.59 -1.52 -6.57
N TYR A 69 -8.47 -1.01 -6.06
CA TYR A 69 -8.37 -0.57 -4.68
C TYR A 69 -7.79 0.83 -4.60
N ARG A 70 -8.13 1.52 -3.52
CA ARG A 70 -7.47 2.75 -3.11
C ARG A 70 -6.85 2.54 -1.74
N ILE A 71 -5.55 2.76 -1.64
CA ILE A 71 -4.83 2.81 -0.37
C ILE A 71 -4.55 4.26 -0.02
N VAL A 72 -4.96 4.69 1.16
CA VAL A 72 -4.65 6.04 1.65
C VAL A 72 -3.64 5.90 2.77
N LEU A 73 -2.56 6.66 2.69
CA LEU A 73 -1.50 6.72 3.70
C LEU A 73 -1.51 8.10 4.37
N SER A 74 -1.11 8.16 5.64
CA SER A 74 -1.01 9.43 6.36
C SER A 74 0.10 10.30 5.79
N ASN A 75 -0.09 11.61 5.81
CA ASN A 75 0.96 12.57 5.49
C ASN A 75 2.06 12.56 6.56
N GLY A 76 3.32 12.68 6.12
CA GLY A 76 4.45 12.85 7.03
C GLY A 76 4.95 11.57 7.68
N LEU A 77 4.53 10.40 7.19
CA LEU A 77 5.09 9.12 7.61
C LEU A 77 6.59 9.06 7.29
N GLU A 78 7.36 8.60 8.27
CA GLU A 78 8.77 8.26 8.09
C GLU A 78 8.92 7.05 7.15
N PRO A 79 10.08 6.85 6.51
CA PRO A 79 10.27 5.78 5.51
C PRO A 79 9.94 4.39 6.06
N SER A 80 10.25 4.13 7.33
CA SER A 80 9.90 2.89 8.03
C SER A 80 8.40 2.70 8.18
N GLU A 81 7.70 3.78 8.49
CA GLU A 81 6.24 3.75 8.66
C GLU A 81 5.58 3.54 7.31
N VAL A 82 6.02 4.23 6.24
CA VAL A 82 5.53 3.99 4.87
C VAL A 82 5.68 2.51 4.49
N ARG A 83 6.85 1.90 4.76
CA ARG A 83 7.09 0.48 4.48
C ARG A 83 6.08 -0.43 5.17
N ILE A 84 5.86 -0.23 6.47
CA ILE A 84 5.00 -1.08 7.30
C ILE A 84 3.53 -0.86 6.96
N THR A 85 3.09 0.41 6.93
CA THR A 85 1.70 0.77 6.67
C THR A 85 1.28 0.29 5.29
N MET A 86 2.09 0.51 4.25
CA MET A 86 1.74 0.00 2.92
C MET A 86 1.69 -1.53 2.85
N ALA A 87 2.61 -2.23 3.52
CA ALA A 87 2.55 -3.69 3.60
C ALA A 87 1.27 -4.16 4.29
N HIS A 88 0.86 -3.50 5.38
CA HIS A 88 -0.37 -3.78 6.10
C HIS A 88 -1.62 -3.58 5.21
N GLU A 89 -1.73 -2.43 4.55
CA GLU A 89 -2.85 -2.14 3.65
C GLU A 89 -2.92 -3.12 2.46
N LEU A 90 -1.78 -3.56 1.93
CA LEU A 90 -1.75 -4.58 0.88
C LEU A 90 -2.17 -5.97 1.37
N VAL A 91 -1.95 -6.31 2.64
CA VAL A 91 -2.52 -7.54 3.22
C VAL A 91 -4.05 -7.48 3.18
N HIS A 92 -4.66 -6.32 3.46
CA HIS A 92 -6.11 -6.14 3.32
C HIS A 92 -6.58 -6.28 1.87
N VAL A 93 -5.84 -5.73 0.90
CA VAL A 93 -6.14 -5.95 -0.53
C VAL A 93 -6.16 -7.44 -0.85
N ARG A 94 -5.13 -8.19 -0.44
CA ARG A 94 -5.07 -9.65 -0.64
C ARG A 94 -6.24 -10.37 0.03
N GLN A 95 -6.58 -10.00 1.27
CA GLN A 95 -7.69 -10.60 2.00
C GLN A 95 -9.05 -10.31 1.33
N LEU A 96 -9.23 -9.11 0.77
CA LEU A 96 -10.41 -8.74 -0.02
C LEU A 96 -10.50 -9.52 -1.33
N GLU A 97 -9.41 -9.61 -2.10
CA GLU A 97 -9.34 -10.38 -3.34
C GLU A 97 -9.68 -11.86 -3.12
N ASN A 98 -9.19 -12.43 -2.01
CA ASN A 98 -9.46 -13.82 -1.65
C ASN A 98 -10.81 -14.03 -0.95
N LYS A 99 -11.65 -12.99 -0.83
CA LYS A 99 -12.95 -13.02 -0.14
C LYS A 99 -12.85 -13.51 1.32
N GLN A 100 -11.70 -13.30 1.96
CA GLN A 100 -11.43 -13.65 3.36
C GLN A 100 -12.03 -12.63 4.32
N ILE A 101 -12.32 -11.41 3.84
CA ILE A 101 -13.03 -10.39 4.60
C ILE A 101 -14.38 -10.13 3.92
N LYS A 102 -15.46 -10.18 4.72
CA LYS A 102 -16.74 -9.61 4.30
C LYS A 102 -16.67 -8.10 4.47
N ILE A 103 -17.17 -7.34 3.50
CA ILE A 103 -17.16 -5.87 3.57
C ILE A 103 -17.81 -5.30 4.85
N THR A 104 -18.74 -6.05 5.45
CA THR A 104 -19.39 -5.72 6.74
C THR A 104 -18.42 -5.71 7.93
N GLU A 105 -17.29 -6.40 7.85
CA GLU A 105 -16.28 -6.40 8.92
C GLU A 105 -15.63 -5.01 9.06
N PHE A 106 -15.53 -4.23 7.98
CA PHE A 106 -15.05 -2.84 8.04
C PHE A 106 -16.00 -1.89 8.76
N GLN A 107 -17.23 -2.33 9.07
CA GLN A 107 -18.18 -1.56 9.87
C GLN A 107 -18.00 -1.80 11.38
N LYS A 108 -17.26 -2.84 11.77
CA LYS A 108 -16.96 -3.13 13.18
C LYS A 108 -15.89 -2.20 13.73
N HIS A 109 -15.85 -2.10 15.05
CA HIS A 109 -14.79 -1.40 15.75
C HIS A 109 -13.43 -2.03 15.40
N TYR A 110 -12.38 -1.20 15.29
CA TYR A 110 -11.06 -1.62 14.82
C TYR A 110 -10.53 -2.85 15.58
N MET A 111 -10.61 -2.82 16.91
CA MET A 111 -10.15 -3.89 17.80
C MET A 111 -10.93 -5.22 17.67
N GLU A 112 -12.05 -5.23 16.95
CA GLU A 112 -12.92 -6.40 16.77
C GLU A 112 -12.77 -7.04 15.40
N ARG A 113 -11.92 -6.48 14.54
CA ARG A 113 -11.68 -6.95 13.18
C ARG A 113 -10.64 -8.06 13.21
N SER A 114 -11.09 -9.30 13.14
CA SER A 114 -10.22 -10.48 13.18
C SER A 114 -9.17 -10.54 12.06
N PHE A 115 -9.35 -9.77 10.98
CA PHE A 115 -8.42 -9.72 9.86
C PHE A 115 -7.20 -8.80 10.12
N GLU A 116 -7.28 -7.92 11.12
CA GLU A 116 -6.19 -7.02 11.53
C GLU A 116 -5.02 -7.79 12.12
N ASP A 117 -5.29 -8.86 12.89
CA ASP A 117 -4.26 -9.71 13.49
C ASP A 117 -3.31 -10.29 12.43
N GLU A 118 -3.87 -10.75 11.31
CA GLU A 118 -3.07 -11.23 10.20
C GLU A 118 -2.30 -10.10 9.51
N ALA A 119 -2.94 -8.95 9.29
CA ALA A 119 -2.30 -7.79 8.67
C ALA A 119 -1.09 -7.31 9.48
N PHE A 120 -1.20 -7.21 10.81
CA PHE A 120 -0.06 -6.91 11.69
C PHE A 120 1.02 -7.99 11.67
N ARG A 121 0.62 -9.27 11.73
CA ARG A 121 1.57 -10.39 11.75
C ARG A 121 2.40 -10.46 10.47
N LEU A 122 1.84 -10.07 9.32
CA LEU A 122 2.51 -10.16 8.01
C LEU A 122 3.24 -8.88 7.61
N SER A 123 2.74 -7.70 7.97
CA SER A 123 3.28 -6.42 7.49
C SER A 123 4.72 -6.16 7.96
N ILE A 124 5.02 -6.41 9.23
CA ILE A 124 6.35 -6.16 9.80
C ILE A 124 7.41 -7.06 9.16
N PRO A 125 7.24 -8.40 9.08
CA PRO A 125 8.19 -9.26 8.38
C PRO A 125 8.37 -8.90 6.90
N LEU A 126 7.30 -8.51 6.20
CA LEU A 126 7.38 -8.06 4.81
C LEU A 126 8.22 -6.79 4.66
N ALA A 127 7.98 -5.79 5.50
CA ALA A 127 8.75 -4.55 5.51
C ALA A 127 10.24 -4.79 5.81
N ILE A 128 10.55 -5.67 6.76
CA ILE A 128 11.94 -6.09 7.05
C ILE A 128 12.55 -6.80 5.85
N LYS A 129 11.81 -7.71 5.20
CA LYS A 129 12.29 -8.45 4.03
C LYS A 129 12.59 -7.51 2.86
N PHE A 130 11.72 -6.54 2.60
CA PHE A 130 11.97 -5.50 1.60
C PHE A 130 13.22 -4.67 1.93
N TYR A 131 13.32 -4.21 3.19
CA TYR A 131 14.44 -3.35 3.60
C TYR A 131 15.79 -4.06 3.56
N THR A 132 15.84 -5.34 3.92
CA THR A 132 17.10 -6.08 4.12
C THR A 132 17.51 -6.99 2.97
N LYS A 133 16.56 -7.44 2.12
CA LYS A 133 16.82 -8.48 1.11
C LYS A 133 16.45 -8.09 -0.31
N HIS A 134 15.72 -6.99 -0.51
CA HIS A 134 15.29 -6.58 -1.84
C HIS A 134 16.27 -5.58 -2.47
N PHE A 135 16.75 -5.92 -3.66
CA PHE A 135 17.60 -5.06 -4.49
C PHE A 135 16.81 -4.64 -5.72
N CYS A 136 16.47 -3.36 -5.81
CA CYS A 136 15.92 -2.75 -7.02
C CYS A 136 17.03 -2.59 -8.05
N GLN A 137 16.67 -2.80 -9.31
CA GLN A 137 17.59 -2.53 -10.42
C GLN A 137 17.63 -1.02 -10.62
N LYS A 138 18.79 -0.40 -10.38
CA LYS A 138 19.01 0.98 -10.86
C LYS A 138 19.08 0.92 -12.39
N PRO A 139 18.45 1.85 -13.12
CA PRO A 139 18.69 1.95 -14.55
C PRO A 139 20.20 2.11 -14.74
N THR A 140 20.81 1.16 -15.43
CA THR A 140 22.22 1.21 -15.80
C THR A 140 22.40 2.53 -16.52
N THR A 141 23.15 3.45 -15.91
CA THR A 141 23.57 4.67 -16.59
C THR A 141 24.52 4.18 -17.66
N GLU A 142 24.03 4.02 -18.89
CA GLU A 142 24.89 3.73 -20.03
C GLU A 142 25.92 4.86 -20.07
N ALA A 143 27.18 4.47 -19.86
CA ALA A 143 28.32 5.36 -19.91
C ALA A 143 28.34 6.02 -21.30
N SER A 144 28.15 7.35 -21.32
CA SER A 144 28.50 8.19 -22.47
C SER A 144 29.99 8.46 -22.47
#